data_AF-A0A1V4UGA4-F1
#
_entry.id   AF-A0A1V4UGA4-F1
#
_cell.length_a   1.000
_cell.length_b   1.000
_cell.length_c   1.000
_cell.angle_alpha   90.00
_cell.angle_beta   90.00
_cell.angle_gamma   90.00
#
_symmetry.space_group_name_H-M   'P 1'
#
loop_
_entity.id
_entity.type
_entity.pdbx_description
1 polymer ?
#
loop_
_entity_poly.entity_id
_entity_poly.type
_entity_poly.pdbx_seq_one_letter_code
_entity_poly.pdbx_strand_id
1 'polypeptide(L)'
;MGLLGGLLDYYRGLGLESHIAQALFILGIFAVGGIIFIFFFALHVPYEMSLVNMTVANATNATIPVETGTKILSSWDSAFSVISVFGVGVLVAGGSFFLGGLLGFLFGIPKMISQPAGGDNTARTSQQYRANTNLEDISDWLTKIVIGVGLVELSAVPSLLDMYAKMIAPALGGVPSSGAVAIAIFLYYSLVGFLIVYLATRGYMESDLEKQERMELYREKVEKLEKELQLDQRKLEAESNLIKMNNLAYEKDILELTRRIQEMKLQTNSQETADTANEE
;
A
#
# COMPACT_ATOMS: atom_id res chain seq x y z
N MET A 1 7.36 -15.16 -23.98
CA MET A 1 7.01 -13.97 -23.19
C MET A 1 8.11 -13.76 -22.17
N GLY A 2 8.90 -12.69 -22.31
CA GLY A 2 10.10 -12.48 -21.49
C GLY A 2 9.78 -12.09 -20.05
N LEU A 3 10.81 -12.11 -19.18
CA LEU A 3 10.76 -11.63 -17.79
C LEU A 3 10.03 -10.27 -17.65
N LEU A 4 10.22 -9.38 -18.64
CA LEU A 4 9.52 -8.09 -18.75
C LEU A 4 8.00 -8.21 -18.87
N GLY A 5 7.49 -9.21 -19.60
CA GLY A 5 6.06 -9.46 -19.74
C GLY A 5 5.43 -10.03 -18.48
N GLY A 6 6.12 -10.97 -17.81
CA GLY A 6 5.66 -11.50 -16.51
C GLY A 6 5.67 -10.45 -15.40
N LEU A 7 6.64 -9.53 -15.43
CA LEU A 7 6.66 -8.37 -14.53
C LEU A 7 5.51 -7.41 -14.87
N LEU A 8 5.30 -7.08 -16.15
CA LEU A 8 4.18 -6.23 -16.57
C LEU A 8 2.83 -6.81 -16.13
N ASP A 9 2.61 -8.12 -16.29
CA ASP A 9 1.36 -8.79 -15.94
C ASP A 9 1.17 -8.90 -14.41
N TYR A 10 2.24 -9.09 -13.65
CA TYR A 10 2.22 -9.00 -12.18
C TYR A 10 1.82 -7.60 -11.71
N TYR A 11 2.34 -6.55 -12.35
CA TYR A 11 1.97 -5.15 -12.08
C TYR A 11 0.57 -4.80 -12.58
N ARG A 12 0.11 -5.41 -13.69
CA ARG A 12 -1.26 -5.26 -14.22
C ARG A 12 -2.29 -5.88 -13.28
N GLY A 13 -1.95 -7.01 -12.65
CA GLY A 13 -2.78 -7.69 -11.65
C GLY A 13 -2.99 -6.91 -10.34
N LEU A 14 -2.15 -5.91 -10.06
CA LEU A 14 -2.27 -5.01 -8.90
C LEU A 14 -3.24 -3.84 -9.12
N GLY A 15 -3.92 -3.74 -10.27
CA GLY A 15 -4.90 -2.68 -10.57
C GLY A 15 -4.30 -1.32 -10.91
N LEU A 16 -3.04 -1.31 -11.36
CA LEU A 16 -2.22 -0.11 -11.60
C LEU A 16 -2.34 0.40 -13.05
N GLU A 17 -3.53 0.89 -13.45
CA GLU A 17 -3.64 1.77 -14.63
C GLU A 17 -3.16 3.21 -14.35
N SER A 18 -2.69 3.51 -13.13
CA SER A 18 -2.31 4.86 -12.73
C SER A 18 -0.91 5.26 -13.21
N HIS A 19 -0.75 6.53 -13.58
CA HIS A 19 0.54 7.13 -13.96
C HIS A 19 1.63 6.96 -12.89
N ILE A 20 1.25 6.75 -11.63
CA ILE A 20 2.17 6.51 -10.50
C ILE A 20 2.92 5.19 -10.70
N ALA A 21 2.25 4.14 -11.18
CA ALA A 21 2.87 2.84 -11.43
C ALA A 21 3.98 2.90 -12.48
N GLN A 22 3.70 3.62 -13.56
CA GLN A 22 4.64 3.83 -14.67
C GLN A 22 5.85 4.63 -14.18
N ALA A 23 5.62 5.66 -13.36
CA ALA A 23 6.69 6.43 -12.74
C ALA A 23 7.58 5.56 -11.83
N LEU A 24 6.99 4.72 -10.97
CA LEU A 24 7.72 3.78 -10.12
C LEU A 24 8.57 2.80 -10.94
N PHE A 25 8.01 2.27 -12.04
CA PHE A 25 8.74 1.39 -12.94
C PHE A 25 9.95 2.08 -13.58
N ILE A 26 9.76 3.29 -14.11
CA ILE A 26 10.83 4.09 -14.71
C ILE A 26 11.91 4.40 -13.67
N LEU A 27 11.53 4.81 -12.46
CA LEU A 27 12.47 5.06 -11.36
C LEU A 27 13.22 3.79 -10.94
N GLY A 28 12.57 2.63 -10.99
CA GLY A 28 13.22 1.33 -10.77
C GLY A 28 14.31 1.02 -11.81
N ILE A 29 14.06 1.33 -13.09
CA ILE A 29 15.07 1.19 -14.16
C ILE A 29 16.26 2.10 -13.88
N PHE A 30 16.01 3.36 -13.49
CA PHE A 30 17.07 4.28 -13.09
C PHE A 30 17.89 3.73 -11.92
N ALA A 31 17.23 3.26 -10.86
CA ALA A 31 17.90 2.66 -9.69
C ALA A 31 18.84 1.51 -10.09
N VAL A 32 18.40 0.62 -11.00
CA VAL A 32 19.23 -0.47 -11.53
C VAL A 32 20.38 0.07 -12.40
N GLY A 33 20.12 1.08 -13.23
CA GLY A 33 21.15 1.77 -14.01
C GLY A 33 22.28 2.33 -13.16
N GLY A 34 21.96 2.87 -11.97
CA GLY A 34 22.97 3.30 -11.00
C GLY A 34 23.83 2.14 -10.46
N ILE A 35 23.26 0.96 -10.22
CA ILE A 35 24.02 -0.21 -9.75
C ILE A 35 24.96 -0.70 -10.85
N ILE A 36 24.48 -0.71 -12.09
CA ILE A 36 25.30 -1.03 -13.27
C ILE A 36 26.45 -0.03 -13.39
N PHE A 37 26.21 1.26 -13.20
CA PHE A 37 27.27 2.28 -13.19
C PHE A 37 28.31 1.99 -12.10
N ILE A 38 27.89 1.66 -10.87
CA ILE A 38 28.82 1.34 -9.77
C ILE A 38 29.68 0.11 -10.12
N PHE A 39 29.09 -0.90 -10.77
CA PHE A 39 29.82 -2.08 -11.23
C PHE A 39 30.91 -1.72 -12.26
N PHE A 40 30.57 -0.94 -13.28
CA PHE A 40 31.56 -0.50 -14.28
C PHE A 40 32.60 0.44 -13.70
N PHE A 41 32.21 1.29 -12.74
CA PHE A 41 33.17 2.12 -12.01
C PHE A 41 34.17 1.26 -11.24
N ALA A 42 33.71 0.24 -10.52
CA ALA A 42 34.58 -0.70 -9.82
C ALA A 42 35.52 -1.44 -10.78
N LEU A 43 35.07 -1.80 -11.98
CA LEU A 43 35.96 -2.38 -13.00
C LEU A 43 37.00 -1.40 -13.54
N HIS A 44 36.72 -0.09 -13.52
CA HIS A 44 37.59 0.93 -14.06
C HIS A 44 38.72 1.35 -13.09
N VAL A 45 38.52 1.19 -11.78
CA VAL A 45 39.54 1.53 -10.79
C VAL A 45 40.84 0.74 -11.07
N PRO A 46 41.99 1.41 -11.22
CA PRO A 46 43.28 0.74 -11.36
C PRO A 46 43.72 0.20 -10.00
N TYR A 47 43.68 -1.12 -9.85
CA TYR A 47 44.22 -1.81 -8.70
C TYR A 47 45.73 -1.95 -8.89
N GLU A 48 46.47 -0.89 -8.58
CA GLU A 48 47.93 -0.96 -8.50
C GLU A 48 48.30 -2.05 -7.48
N MET A 49 48.93 -3.13 -7.96
CA MET A 49 49.52 -4.13 -7.09
C MET A 49 50.55 -3.44 -6.20
N SER A 50 50.25 -3.28 -4.91
CA SER A 50 51.31 -3.21 -3.92
C SER A 50 51.98 -4.58 -3.90
N LEU A 51 52.88 -4.82 -4.86
CA LEU A 51 53.88 -5.86 -4.75
C LEU A 51 54.62 -5.54 -3.46
N VAL A 52 54.26 -6.23 -2.37
CA VAL A 52 55.17 -6.42 -1.26
C VAL A 52 56.47 -6.84 -1.91
N ASN A 53 57.50 -6.00 -1.81
CA ASN A 53 58.85 -6.32 -2.19
C ASN A 53 59.29 -7.52 -1.32
N MET A 54 58.83 -8.73 -1.65
CA MET A 54 59.52 -9.95 -1.29
C MET A 54 60.77 -9.93 -2.15
N THR A 55 61.78 -9.20 -1.66
CA THR A 55 63.16 -9.42 -2.06
C THR A 55 63.45 -10.87 -1.67
N VAL A 56 63.30 -11.79 -2.63
CA VAL A 56 63.76 -13.18 -2.46
C VAL A 56 65.27 -13.13 -2.50
N ALA A 57 65.87 -12.72 -1.39
CA ALA A 57 67.27 -12.95 -1.12
C ALA A 57 67.39 -14.40 -0.65
N ASN A 58 67.55 -15.35 -1.58
CA ASN A 58 68.67 -16.29 -1.52
C ASN A 58 68.73 -17.27 -2.70
N ALA A 59 69.87 -17.17 -3.40
CA ALA A 59 70.77 -18.25 -3.77
C ALA A 59 70.16 -19.54 -4.33
N THR A 60 70.07 -19.63 -5.66
CA THR A 60 70.60 -20.75 -6.46
C THR A 60 70.29 -20.51 -7.94
N ASN A 61 71.26 -20.84 -8.81
CA ASN A 61 71.20 -20.68 -10.26
C ASN A 61 70.21 -21.65 -10.93
N ALA A 62 68.92 -21.47 -10.67
CA ALA A 62 67.85 -22.10 -11.43
C ALA A 62 66.80 -21.03 -11.75
N THR A 63 66.79 -20.56 -13.00
CA THR A 63 65.75 -19.72 -13.57
C THR A 63 64.46 -20.52 -13.67
N ILE A 64 63.71 -20.60 -12.57
CA ILE A 64 62.31 -21.03 -12.62
C ILE A 64 61.56 -19.89 -13.30
N PRO A 65 60.74 -20.12 -14.34
CA PRO A 65 59.91 -19.09 -14.92
C PRO A 65 58.80 -18.70 -13.91
N VAL A 66 59.10 -17.72 -13.05
CA VAL A 66 58.19 -17.08 -12.08
C VAL A 66 57.17 -16.17 -12.79
N GLU A 67 56.80 -16.48 -14.04
CA GLU A 67 55.81 -15.70 -14.79
C GLU A 67 54.38 -16.20 -14.60
N THR A 68 54.19 -17.51 -14.43
CA THR A 68 52.82 -18.08 -14.41
C THR A 68 52.20 -18.01 -13.01
N GLY A 69 52.98 -18.25 -11.95
CA GLY A 69 52.48 -18.20 -10.57
C GLY A 69 52.16 -16.79 -10.08
N THR A 70 52.92 -15.78 -10.51
CA THR A 70 52.69 -14.36 -10.19
C THR A 70 51.48 -13.79 -10.90
N LYS A 71 51.26 -14.14 -12.18
CA LYS A 71 50.08 -13.73 -12.96
C LYS A 71 48.76 -14.26 -12.39
N ILE A 72 48.77 -15.49 -11.86
CA ILE A 72 47.57 -16.08 -11.24
C ILE A 72 47.29 -15.37 -9.91
N LEU A 73 48.27 -15.22 -9.02
CA LEU A 73 48.06 -14.54 -7.73
C LEU A 73 47.63 -13.06 -7.90
N SER A 74 48.19 -12.35 -8.90
CA SER A 74 47.81 -10.96 -9.19
C SER A 74 46.38 -10.79 -9.69
N SER A 75 45.82 -11.78 -10.40
CA SER A 75 44.46 -11.66 -10.94
C SER A 75 43.40 -11.92 -9.86
N TRP A 76 43.69 -12.75 -8.85
CA TRP A 76 42.82 -12.95 -7.69
C TRP A 76 42.77 -11.71 -6.79
N ASP A 77 43.90 -11.07 -6.48
CA ASP A 77 43.94 -9.83 -5.68
C ASP A 77 43.17 -8.67 -6.33
N SER A 78 43.27 -8.58 -7.67
CA SER A 78 42.51 -7.59 -8.45
C SER A 78 41.01 -7.87 -8.41
N ALA A 79 40.59 -9.14 -8.51
CA ALA A 79 39.19 -9.53 -8.47
C ALA A 79 38.54 -9.26 -7.10
N PHE A 80 39.24 -9.55 -5.99
CA PHE A 80 38.74 -9.24 -4.65
C PHE A 80 38.60 -7.73 -4.42
N SER A 81 39.47 -6.92 -5.05
CA SER A 81 39.41 -5.46 -4.96
C SER A 81 38.25 -4.85 -5.77
N VAL A 82 37.93 -5.41 -6.94
CA VAL A 82 36.70 -5.03 -7.69
C VAL A 82 35.45 -5.31 -6.86
N ILE A 83 35.39 -6.51 -6.26
CA ILE A 83 34.24 -6.92 -5.45
C ILE A 83 34.08 -6.01 -4.22
N SER A 84 35.18 -5.61 -3.59
CA SER A 84 35.12 -4.73 -2.41
C SER A 84 34.65 -3.32 -2.77
N VAL A 85 35.20 -2.70 -3.82
CA VAL A 85 34.77 -1.37 -4.31
C VAL A 85 33.32 -1.38 -4.74
N PHE A 86 32.90 -2.41 -5.48
CA PHE A 86 31.50 -2.60 -5.87
C PHE A 86 30.60 -2.76 -4.64
N GLY A 87 30.98 -3.62 -3.69
CA GLY A 87 30.23 -3.88 -2.47
C GLY A 87 30.05 -2.62 -1.61
N VAL A 88 31.10 -1.82 -1.44
CA VAL A 88 31.03 -0.51 -0.77
C VAL A 88 30.07 0.41 -1.50
N GLY A 89 30.20 0.53 -2.83
CA GLY A 89 29.31 1.37 -3.63
C GLY A 89 27.83 0.98 -3.50
N VAL A 90 27.52 -0.32 -3.50
CA VAL A 90 26.16 -0.83 -3.30
C VAL A 90 25.65 -0.59 -1.88
N LEU A 91 26.48 -0.76 -0.85
CA LEU A 91 26.09 -0.46 0.53
C LEU A 91 25.80 1.03 0.73
N VAL A 92 26.65 1.90 0.17
CA VAL A 92 26.46 3.35 0.19
C VAL A 92 25.17 3.72 -0.56
N ALA A 93 24.94 3.14 -1.73
CA ALA A 93 23.71 3.31 -2.49
C ALA A 93 22.48 2.91 -1.68
N GLY A 94 22.50 1.72 -1.07
CA GLY A 94 21.41 1.21 -0.23
C GLY A 94 21.14 2.09 1.00
N GLY A 95 22.19 2.49 1.73
CA GLY A 95 22.05 3.39 2.88
C GLY A 95 21.45 4.74 2.50
N SER A 96 21.91 5.32 1.40
CA SER A 96 21.38 6.58 0.86
C SER A 96 19.93 6.44 0.40
N PHE A 97 19.59 5.32 -0.24
CA PHE A 97 18.23 4.99 -0.64
C PHE A 97 17.28 4.92 0.56
N PHE A 98 17.69 4.26 1.66
CA PHE A 98 16.87 4.19 2.87
C PHE A 98 16.71 5.57 3.54
N LEU A 99 17.77 6.37 3.59
CA LEU A 99 17.68 7.75 4.12
C LEU A 99 16.72 8.60 3.31
N GLY A 100 16.86 8.59 1.98
CA GLY A 100 15.95 9.26 1.08
C GLY A 100 14.52 8.72 1.18
N GLY A 101 14.35 7.40 1.24
CA GLY A 101 13.07 6.73 1.35
C GLY A 101 12.34 7.04 2.65
N LEU A 102 13.06 7.19 3.77
CA LEU A 102 12.46 7.61 5.04
C LEU A 102 11.87 9.03 4.93
N LEU A 103 12.59 9.94 4.28
CA LEU A 103 12.05 11.26 3.96
C LEU A 103 10.89 11.15 2.97
N GLY A 104 11.01 10.33 1.93
CA GLY A 104 9.94 10.12 0.95
C GLY A 104 8.64 9.63 1.60
N PHE A 105 8.75 8.66 2.51
CA PHE A 105 7.64 8.17 3.31
C PHE A 105 6.98 9.29 4.11
N LEU A 106 7.79 10.09 4.81
CA LEU A 106 7.28 11.19 5.64
C LEU A 106 6.48 12.20 4.81
N PHE A 107 7.06 12.66 3.69
CA PHE A 107 6.44 13.63 2.79
C PHE A 107 5.30 13.04 1.97
N GLY A 108 5.25 11.71 1.82
CA GLY A 108 4.23 11.00 1.05
C GLY A 108 2.92 10.79 1.81
N ILE A 109 2.89 11.00 3.13
CA ILE A 109 1.66 10.90 3.93
C ILE A 109 0.71 12.04 3.52
N PRO A 110 -0.49 11.74 2.99
CA PRO A 110 -1.47 12.76 2.63
C PRO A 110 -1.95 13.49 3.89
N LYS A 111 -2.00 14.82 3.81
CA LYS A 111 -2.54 15.67 4.87
C LYS A 111 -4.05 15.85 4.65
N MET A 112 -4.86 15.50 5.63
CA MET A 112 -6.29 15.78 5.58
C MET A 112 -6.49 17.24 5.98
N ILE A 113 -6.67 18.11 5.00
CA ILE A 113 -7.12 19.48 5.27
C ILE A 113 -8.52 19.36 5.86
N SER A 114 -8.62 19.51 7.18
CA SER A 114 -9.89 19.64 7.87
C SER A 114 -10.53 20.95 7.40
N GLN A 115 -11.35 20.87 6.36
CA GLN A 115 -12.14 22.00 5.88
C GLN A 115 -13.02 22.47 7.06
N PRO A 116 -12.92 23.73 7.51
CA PRO A 116 -13.81 24.22 8.55
C PRO A 116 -15.23 24.18 7.99
N ALA A 117 -16.10 23.42 8.63
CA ALA A 117 -17.50 23.27 8.28
C ALA A 117 -18.21 24.64 8.38
N GLY A 118 -18.25 25.35 7.26
CA GLY A 118 -19.13 26.49 7.06
C GLY A 118 -20.55 26.00 6.80
N GLY A 119 -21.34 25.94 7.87
CA GLY A 119 -22.81 25.99 7.90
C GLY A 119 -23.59 25.24 6.82
N ASP A 120 -23.91 23.95 7.07
CA ASP A 120 -25.29 23.47 6.94
C ASP A 120 -25.45 22.10 7.65
N ASN A 121 -26.56 21.95 8.38
CA ASN A 121 -26.80 20.90 9.38
C ASN A 121 -27.25 19.53 8.80
N THR A 122 -26.55 19.00 7.79
CA THR A 122 -26.85 17.65 7.24
C THR A 122 -25.63 16.75 6.98
N ALA A 123 -24.41 17.16 7.35
CA ALA A 123 -23.23 16.28 7.27
C ALA A 123 -22.84 15.75 8.65
N ARG A 124 -23.67 14.90 9.25
CA ARG A 124 -23.24 14.08 10.39
C ARG A 124 -22.71 12.76 9.85
N THR A 125 -21.44 12.50 10.13
CA THR A 125 -20.75 11.20 10.07
C THR A 125 -19.97 10.87 8.79
N SER A 126 -19.33 11.86 8.16
CA SER A 126 -17.96 11.63 7.65
C SER A 126 -16.99 11.66 8.84
N GLN A 127 -17.16 10.70 9.76
CA GLN A 127 -16.07 10.26 10.62
C GLN A 127 -14.94 9.91 9.64
N GLN A 128 -13.95 10.77 9.39
CA GLN A 128 -12.87 10.99 10.34
C GLN A 128 -12.35 9.65 10.86
N TYR A 129 -12.38 8.60 10.01
CA TYR A 129 -11.78 7.30 10.26
C TYR A 129 -10.30 7.39 9.89
N ARG A 130 -9.64 8.23 10.69
CA ARG A 130 -8.22 8.42 10.94
C ARG A 130 -7.30 7.49 10.15
N ALA A 131 -6.78 7.98 9.03
CA ALA A 131 -5.34 7.90 8.84
C ALA A 131 -4.70 8.30 10.18
N ASN A 132 -3.81 7.48 10.73
CA ASN A 132 -3.31 7.65 12.10
C ASN A 132 -2.86 9.10 12.30
N THR A 133 -3.67 9.91 12.99
CA THR A 133 -3.43 11.37 13.12
C THR A 133 -2.08 11.62 13.77
N ASN A 134 -1.61 10.68 14.60
CA ASN A 134 -0.27 10.75 15.17
C ASN A 134 0.82 10.77 14.08
N LEU A 135 0.70 9.98 13.00
CA LEU A 135 1.69 9.97 11.92
C LEU A 135 1.60 11.21 11.03
N GLU A 136 0.39 11.74 10.81
CA GLU A 136 0.19 13.01 10.10
C GLU A 136 0.78 14.18 10.89
N ASP A 137 0.45 14.28 12.19
CA ASP A 137 0.99 15.28 13.11
C ASP A 137 2.52 15.14 13.20
N ILE A 138 3.02 13.89 13.27
CA ILE A 138 4.44 13.60 13.27
C ILE A 138 5.14 14.03 11.99
N SER A 139 4.53 13.75 10.85
CA SER A 139 5.04 14.20 9.56
C SER A 139 5.06 15.71 9.43
N ASP A 140 4.02 16.41 9.91
CA ASP A 140 3.94 17.86 9.80
C ASP A 140 4.99 18.56 10.68
N TRP A 141 5.18 18.13 11.93
CA TRP A 141 6.22 18.72 12.78
C TRP A 141 7.62 18.34 12.30
N LEU A 142 7.84 17.10 11.87
CA LEU A 142 9.16 16.67 11.40
C LEU A 142 9.53 17.37 10.10
N THR A 143 8.59 17.53 9.16
CA THR A 143 8.81 18.29 7.92
C THR A 143 9.17 19.75 8.21
N LYS A 144 8.49 20.39 9.16
CA LYS A 144 8.82 21.77 9.58
C LYS A 144 10.21 21.87 10.19
N ILE A 145 10.63 20.90 11.01
CA ILE A 145 11.99 20.83 11.55
C ILE A 145 13.01 20.61 10.43
N VAL A 146 12.77 19.67 9.51
CA VAL A 146 13.70 19.38 8.40
C VAL A 146 13.89 20.61 7.52
N ILE A 147 12.81 21.31 7.16
CA ILE A 147 12.90 22.54 6.36
C ILE A 147 13.54 23.67 7.18
N GLY A 148 13.17 23.83 8.45
CA GLY A 148 13.69 24.89 9.32
C GLY A 148 15.18 24.74 9.61
N VAL A 149 15.63 23.57 10.05
CA VAL A 149 17.04 23.25 10.28
C VAL A 149 17.81 23.25 8.96
N GLY A 150 17.22 22.70 7.90
CA GLY A 150 17.85 22.66 6.57
C GLY A 150 18.12 24.05 6.00
N LEU A 151 17.25 25.03 6.24
CA LEU A 151 17.43 26.40 5.77
C LEU A 151 18.53 27.15 6.54
N VAL A 152 18.68 26.87 7.84
CA VAL A 152 19.71 27.49 8.69
C VAL A 152 21.09 26.86 8.46
N GLU A 153 21.14 25.55 8.26
CA GLU A 153 22.40 24.78 8.09
C GLU A 153 22.81 24.61 6.62
N LEU A 154 22.12 25.24 5.67
CA LEU A 154 22.40 25.07 4.23
C LEU A 154 23.85 25.44 3.87
N SER A 155 24.43 26.41 4.57
CA SER A 155 25.83 26.82 4.38
C SER A 155 26.85 25.74 4.80
N ALA A 156 26.47 24.80 5.66
CA ALA A 156 27.35 23.71 6.10
C ALA A 156 27.36 22.54 5.09
N VAL A 157 26.36 22.44 4.21
CA VAL A 157 26.20 21.31 3.28
C VAL A 157 27.43 21.04 2.41
N PRO A 158 28.07 22.04 1.76
CA PRO A 158 29.27 21.78 0.96
C PRO A 158 30.42 21.19 1.78
N SER A 159 30.63 21.66 3.01
CA SER A 159 31.68 21.13 3.89
C SER A 159 31.38 19.71 4.36
N LEU A 160 30.12 19.38 4.63
CA LEU A 160 29.69 18.03 4.99
C LEU A 160 29.89 17.05 3.83
N LEU A 161 29.55 17.47 2.60
CA LEU A 161 29.75 16.66 1.40
C LEU A 161 31.24 16.43 1.11
N ASP A 162 32.10 17.43 1.31
CA ASP A 162 33.55 17.28 1.16
C ASP A 162 34.14 16.31 2.20
N MET A 163 33.72 16.42 3.47
CA MET A 163 34.13 15.48 4.53
C MET A 163 33.65 14.05 4.24
N TYR A 164 32.39 13.89 3.81
CA TYR A 164 31.84 12.61 3.38
C TYR A 164 32.64 12.02 2.20
N ALA A 165 32.94 12.82 1.18
CA ALA A 165 33.74 12.40 0.04
C ALA A 165 35.13 11.92 0.46
N LYS A 166 35.81 12.64 1.34
CA LYS A 166 37.13 12.26 1.86
C LYS A 166 37.10 10.96 2.67
N MET A 167 36.01 10.70 3.40
CA MET A 167 35.84 9.47 4.18
C MET A 167 35.59 8.24 3.30
N ILE A 168 34.80 8.41 2.24
CA ILE A 168 34.32 7.30 1.41
C ILE A 168 35.22 7.05 0.18
N ALA A 169 35.92 8.06 -0.34
CA ALA A 169 36.78 7.94 -1.51
C ALA A 169 37.83 6.82 -1.42
N PRO A 170 38.54 6.61 -0.28
CA PRO A 170 39.50 5.51 -0.16
C PRO A 170 38.84 4.13 -0.31
N ALA A 171 37.61 3.97 0.21
CA ALA A 171 36.86 2.73 0.11
C ALA A 171 36.29 2.48 -1.31
N LEU A 172 36.17 3.53 -2.13
CA LEU A 172 35.86 3.46 -3.56
C LEU A 172 37.11 3.44 -4.45
N GLY A 173 38.23 2.94 -3.95
CA GLY A 173 39.46 2.75 -4.72
C GLY A 173 40.40 3.96 -4.78
N GLY A 174 40.05 5.08 -4.15
CA GLY A 174 40.97 6.21 -3.94
C GLY A 174 41.44 6.94 -5.21
N VAL A 175 40.79 6.74 -6.36
CA VAL A 175 41.11 7.48 -7.58
C VAL A 175 40.65 8.93 -7.49
N PRO A 176 41.18 9.86 -8.32
CA PRO A 176 40.81 11.27 -8.27
C PRO A 176 39.29 11.54 -8.37
N SER A 177 38.54 10.65 -9.02
CA SER A 177 37.08 10.73 -9.16
C SER A 177 36.29 10.10 -8.02
N SER A 178 36.90 9.29 -7.13
CA SER A 178 36.18 8.51 -6.11
C SER A 178 35.36 9.38 -5.15
N GLY A 179 35.87 10.56 -4.78
CA GLY A 179 35.13 11.50 -3.92
C GLY A 179 33.89 12.06 -4.60
N ALA A 180 34.00 12.46 -5.87
CA ALA A 180 32.87 12.94 -6.65
C ALA A 180 31.83 11.83 -6.88
N VAL A 181 32.28 10.60 -7.15
CA VAL A 181 31.41 9.43 -7.30
C VAL A 181 30.70 9.08 -5.99
N ALA A 182 31.38 9.18 -4.84
CA ALA A 182 30.75 8.96 -3.54
C ALA A 182 29.58 9.94 -3.30
N ILE A 183 29.80 11.24 -3.55
CA ILE A 183 28.75 12.27 -3.45
C ILE A 183 27.62 11.98 -4.45
N ALA A 184 27.96 11.63 -5.70
CA ALA A 184 26.98 11.35 -6.73
C ALA A 184 26.08 10.16 -6.36
N ILE A 185 26.66 9.04 -5.88
CA ILE A 185 25.89 7.88 -5.41
C ILE A 185 24.97 8.29 -4.26
N PHE A 186 25.48 9.05 -3.28
CA PHE A 186 24.70 9.49 -2.14
C PHE A 186 23.48 10.33 -2.55
N LEU A 187 23.70 11.38 -3.35
CA LEU A 187 22.62 12.26 -3.80
C LEU A 187 21.64 11.53 -4.72
N TYR A 188 22.16 10.73 -5.66
CA TYR A 188 21.35 9.99 -6.62
C TYR A 188 20.42 9.00 -5.94
N TYR A 189 20.94 8.13 -5.08
CA TYR A 189 20.13 7.12 -4.40
C TYR A 189 19.24 7.72 -3.32
N SER A 190 19.65 8.80 -2.66
CA SER A 190 18.76 9.55 -1.76
C SER A 190 17.56 10.12 -2.53
N LEU A 191 17.77 10.70 -3.71
CA LEU A 191 16.70 11.25 -4.53
C LEU A 191 15.78 10.15 -5.09
N VAL A 192 16.35 9.07 -5.61
CA VAL A 192 15.58 7.94 -6.16
C VAL A 192 14.79 7.25 -5.06
N GLY A 193 15.38 7.00 -3.90
CA GLY A 193 14.70 6.43 -2.73
C GLY A 193 13.59 7.33 -2.23
N PHE A 194 13.84 8.63 -2.14
CA PHE A 194 12.82 9.62 -1.81
C PHE A 194 11.63 9.53 -2.77
N LEU A 195 11.86 9.62 -4.08
CA LEU A 195 10.80 9.63 -5.07
C LEU A 195 10.00 8.32 -5.12
N ILE A 196 10.69 7.17 -5.07
CA ILE A 196 10.02 5.86 -5.09
C ILE A 196 9.13 5.70 -3.87
N VAL A 197 9.65 5.95 -2.67
CA VAL A 197 8.86 5.75 -1.44
C VAL A 197 7.78 6.82 -1.32
N TYR A 198 8.05 8.07 -1.68
CA TYR A 198 7.03 9.14 -1.73
C TYR A 198 5.84 8.77 -2.62
N LEU A 199 6.11 8.37 -3.86
CA LEU A 199 5.06 8.01 -4.81
C LEU A 199 4.31 6.74 -4.37
N ALA A 200 5.02 5.76 -3.81
CA ALA A 200 4.41 4.54 -3.30
C ALA A 200 3.51 4.81 -2.10
N THR A 201 3.98 5.57 -1.10
CA THR A 201 3.20 5.94 0.08
C THR A 201 1.97 6.73 -0.30
N ARG A 202 2.14 7.76 -1.14
CA ARG A 202 1.03 8.60 -1.59
C ARG A 202 -0.01 7.80 -2.37
N GLY A 203 0.41 7.03 -3.37
CA GLY A 203 -0.51 6.24 -4.20
C GLY A 203 -1.22 5.14 -3.42
N TYR A 204 -0.56 4.53 -2.44
CA TYR A 204 -1.18 3.51 -1.58
C TYR A 204 -2.26 4.11 -0.68
N MET A 205 -1.96 5.22 -0.01
CA MET A 205 -2.90 5.84 0.94
C MET A 205 -4.10 6.46 0.23
N GLU A 206 -3.91 7.12 -0.92
CA GLU A 206 -5.01 7.63 -1.75
C GLU A 206 -5.94 6.48 -2.20
N SER A 207 -5.39 5.36 -2.67
CA SER A 207 -6.19 4.20 -3.11
C SER A 207 -6.96 3.55 -1.96
N ASP A 208 -6.37 3.49 -0.76
CA ASP A 208 -7.04 2.90 0.40
C ASP A 208 -8.22 3.76 0.87
N LEU A 209 -8.04 5.09 0.88
CA LEU A 209 -9.12 6.04 1.19
C LEU A 209 -10.28 5.92 0.20
N GLU A 210 -10.01 5.91 -1.11
CA GLU A 210 -11.06 5.73 -2.13
C GLU A 210 -11.81 4.40 -1.99
N LYS A 211 -11.11 3.32 -1.63
CA LYS A 211 -11.74 2.03 -1.38
C LYS A 211 -12.65 2.09 -0.17
N GLN A 212 -12.21 2.73 0.91
CA GLN A 212 -13.02 2.88 2.12
C GLN A 212 -14.28 3.70 1.86
N GLU A 213 -14.17 4.86 1.21
CA GLU A 213 -15.31 5.70 0.85
C GLU A 213 -16.33 4.94 -0.01
N ARG A 214 -15.87 4.18 -1.01
CA ARG A 214 -16.77 3.33 -1.81
C ARG A 214 -17.45 2.26 -0.98
N MET A 215 -16.73 1.61 -0.05
CA MET A 215 -17.29 0.58 0.82
C MET A 215 -18.35 1.13 1.78
N GLU A 216 -18.17 2.34 2.29
CA GLU A 216 -19.17 3.03 3.11
C GLU A 216 -20.44 3.34 2.29
N LEU A 217 -20.29 3.87 1.08
CA LEU A 217 -21.41 4.09 0.17
C LEU A 217 -22.17 2.79 -0.14
N TYR A 218 -21.47 1.67 -0.33
CA TYR A 218 -22.13 0.39 -0.53
C TYR A 218 -22.85 -0.10 0.71
N ARG A 219 -22.28 0.09 1.91
CA ARG A 219 -22.96 -0.26 3.17
C ARG A 219 -24.24 0.54 3.36
N GLU A 220 -24.21 1.84 3.10
CA GLU A 220 -25.40 2.69 3.20
C GLU A 220 -26.49 2.24 2.22
N LYS A 221 -26.13 1.93 0.98
CA LYS A 221 -27.06 1.39 -0.02
C LYS A 221 -27.68 0.07 0.43
N VAL A 222 -26.87 -0.85 0.96
CA VAL A 222 -27.37 -2.14 1.48
C VAL A 222 -28.32 -1.93 2.65
N GLU A 223 -27.97 -1.09 3.62
CA GLU A 223 -28.86 -0.79 4.77
C GLU A 223 -30.19 -0.18 4.32
N LYS A 224 -30.16 0.69 3.30
CA LYS A 224 -31.38 1.27 2.74
C LYS A 224 -32.25 0.21 2.05
N LEU A 225 -31.65 -0.66 1.24
CA LEU A 225 -32.37 -1.76 0.60
C LEU A 225 -32.95 -2.74 1.63
N GLU A 226 -32.23 -3.05 2.71
CA GLU A 226 -32.72 -3.90 3.79
C GLU A 226 -33.94 -3.29 4.50
N LYS A 227 -33.92 -1.98 4.76
CA LYS A 227 -35.07 -1.26 5.33
C LYS A 227 -36.28 -1.26 4.40
N GLU A 228 -36.07 -1.06 3.10
CA GLU A 228 -37.13 -1.14 2.09
C GLU A 228 -37.74 -2.55 2.04
N LEU A 229 -36.91 -3.60 2.03
CA LEU A 229 -37.35 -5.00 2.06
C LEU A 229 -38.17 -5.32 3.33
N GLN A 230 -37.71 -4.88 4.51
CA GLN A 230 -38.43 -5.08 5.76
C GLN A 230 -39.78 -4.37 5.77
N LEU A 231 -39.87 -3.19 5.18
CA LEU A 231 -41.12 -2.46 5.07
C LEU A 231 -42.13 -3.22 4.20
N ASP A 232 -41.68 -3.75 3.06
CA ASP A 232 -42.54 -4.50 2.15
C ASP A 232 -42.98 -5.86 2.74
N GLN A 233 -42.11 -6.54 3.48
CA GLN A 233 -42.48 -7.74 4.24
C GLN A 233 -43.58 -7.43 5.27
N ARG A 234 -43.46 -6.33 6.02
CA ARG A 234 -44.47 -5.91 7.00
C ARG A 234 -45.82 -5.60 6.35
N LYS A 235 -45.82 -4.95 5.17
CA LYS A 235 -47.06 -4.69 4.42
C LYS A 235 -47.71 -6.00 4.00
N LEU A 236 -46.92 -6.95 3.49
CA LEU A 236 -47.42 -8.26 3.05
C LEU A 236 -47.98 -9.08 4.22
N GLU A 237 -47.33 -9.05 5.39
CA GLU A 237 -47.82 -9.69 6.61
C GLU A 237 -49.12 -9.05 7.10
N ALA A 238 -49.22 -7.72 7.06
CA ALA A 238 -50.44 -7.00 7.43
C ALA A 238 -51.61 -7.36 6.51
N GLU A 239 -51.40 -7.42 5.19
CA GLU A 239 -52.41 -7.88 4.23
C GLU A 239 -52.82 -9.34 4.47
N SER A 240 -51.85 -10.23 4.69
CA SER A 240 -52.14 -11.65 5.00
C SER A 240 -52.99 -11.79 6.27
N ASN A 241 -52.66 -11.03 7.32
CA ASN A 241 -53.42 -11.06 8.57
C ASN A 241 -54.84 -10.51 8.39
N LEU A 242 -55.02 -9.46 7.57
CA LEU A 242 -56.33 -8.91 7.27
C LEU A 242 -57.21 -9.93 6.52
N ILE A 243 -56.64 -10.65 5.56
CA ILE A 243 -57.35 -11.75 4.85
C ILE A 243 -57.76 -12.85 5.82
N LYS A 244 -56.85 -13.30 6.71
CA LYS A 244 -57.17 -14.33 7.71
C LYS A 244 -58.29 -13.89 8.65
N MET A 245 -58.27 -12.64 9.12
CA MET A 245 -59.34 -12.10 9.97
C MET A 245 -60.69 -12.04 9.25
N ASN A 246 -60.70 -11.62 7.99
CA ASN A 246 -61.93 -11.58 7.19
C ASN A 246 -62.50 -12.99 6.98
N ASN A 247 -61.65 -13.98 6.67
CA ASN A 247 -62.06 -15.38 6.53
C ASN A 247 -62.61 -15.95 7.85
N LEU A 248 -61.99 -15.65 8.99
CA LEU A 248 -62.48 -16.03 10.32
C LEU A 248 -63.84 -15.40 10.65
N ALA A 249 -64.09 -14.17 10.23
CA ALA A 249 -65.38 -13.51 10.39
C ALA A 249 -66.46 -14.22 9.55
N TYR A 250 -66.16 -14.52 8.27
CA TYR A 250 -67.07 -15.29 7.42
C TYR A 250 -67.35 -16.69 7.98
N GLU A 251 -66.36 -17.40 8.51
CA GLU A 251 -66.58 -18.71 9.14
C GLU A 251 -67.52 -18.62 10.34
N LYS A 252 -67.36 -17.60 11.21
CA LYS A 252 -68.25 -17.39 12.36
C LYS A 252 -69.69 -17.11 11.93
N ASP A 253 -69.88 -16.26 10.92
CA ASP A 253 -71.21 -15.90 10.40
C ASP A 253 -71.92 -17.12 9.81
N ILE A 254 -71.19 -17.97 9.05
CA ILE A 254 -71.73 -19.22 8.51
C ILE A 254 -72.17 -20.17 9.64
N LEU A 255 -71.36 -20.26 10.70
CA LEU A 255 -71.65 -21.13 11.84
C LEU A 255 -72.88 -20.64 12.62
N GLU A 256 -73.02 -19.33 12.78
CA GLU A 256 -74.19 -18.71 13.41
C GLU A 256 -75.46 -18.91 12.57
N LEU A 257 -75.39 -18.69 11.25
CA LEU A 257 -76.49 -18.97 10.33
C LEU A 257 -76.90 -20.45 10.39
N THR A 258 -75.92 -21.36 10.42
CA THR A 258 -76.18 -22.80 10.54
C THR A 258 -76.92 -23.12 11.83
N ARG A 259 -76.49 -22.54 12.97
CA ARG A 259 -77.18 -22.69 14.26
C ARG A 259 -78.63 -22.18 14.17
N ARG A 260 -78.85 -20.97 13.63
CA ARG A 260 -80.20 -20.40 13.46
C ARG A 260 -81.09 -21.27 12.58
N ILE A 261 -80.57 -21.81 11.48
CA ILE A 261 -81.32 -22.76 10.63
C ILE A 261 -81.72 -24.01 11.41
N GLN A 262 -80.83 -24.53 12.25
CA GLN A 262 -81.11 -25.72 13.05
C GLN A 262 -82.15 -25.46 14.14
N GLU A 263 -82.10 -24.30 14.79
CA GLU A 263 -83.11 -23.84 15.74
C GLU A 263 -84.49 -23.65 15.07
N MET A 264 -84.54 -23.02 13.88
CA MET A 264 -85.78 -22.88 13.11
C MET A 264 -86.37 -24.24 12.75
N LYS A 265 -85.56 -25.21 12.29
CA LYS A 265 -86.04 -26.58 11.99
C LYS A 265 -86.62 -27.27 13.22
N LEU A 266 -86.01 -27.09 14.40
CA LEU A 266 -86.53 -27.63 15.65
C LEU A 266 -87.89 -27.02 16.01
N GLN A 267 -88.05 -25.69 15.85
CA GLN A 267 -89.32 -25.00 16.11
C GLN A 267 -90.43 -25.47 15.16
N THR A 268 -90.15 -25.63 13.86
CA THR A 268 -91.11 -26.15 12.88
C THR A 268 -91.56 -27.57 13.23
N ASN A 269 -90.63 -28.48 13.57
CA ASN A 269 -90.97 -29.84 13.99
C ASN A 269 -91.82 -29.88 15.28
N SER A 270 -91.58 -28.96 16.21
CA SER A 270 -92.39 -28.84 17.43
C SER A 270 -93.79 -28.23 17.20
N GLN A 271 -93.96 -27.40 16.17
CA GLN A 271 -95.29 -26.91 15.76
C GLN A 271 -96.09 -28.00 15.03
N GLU A 272 -95.45 -28.76 14.14
CA GLU A 272 -96.08 -29.88 13.42
C GLU A 272 -96.56 -30.99 14.37
N THR A 273 -95.82 -31.25 15.45
CA THR A 273 -96.22 -32.20 16.51
C THR A 273 -97.29 -31.65 17.47
N ALA A 274 -97.45 -30.33 17.58
CA ALA A 274 -98.49 -29.71 18.38
C ALA A 274 -99.82 -29.57 17.62
N ASP A 275 -99.77 -29.29 16.30
CA ASP A 275 -100.97 -29.24 15.45
C ASP A 275 -101.56 -30.65 15.21
N THR A 276 -100.71 -31.68 15.06
CA THR A 276 -101.18 -33.08 14.98
C THR A 276 -101.76 -33.62 16.29
N ALA A 277 -101.42 -33.03 17.44
CA ALA A 277 -101.99 -33.39 18.74
C ALA A 277 -103.32 -32.67 19.06
N ASN A 278 -103.70 -31.64 18.30
CA ASN A 278 -104.98 -30.94 18.43
C ASN A 278 -106.04 -31.40 17.41
N GLU A 279 -105.69 -32.31 16.48
CA GLU A 279 -106.61 -32.92 15.50
C GLU A 279 -107.14 -34.31 15.89
N GLU A 280 -106.77 -34.84 17.09
CA GLU A 280 -107.41 -36.02 17.74
C GLU A 280 -108.40 -35.60 18.84
#